data_AF-A0A2V8X647-F1
#
_entry.id   AF-A0A2V8X647-F1
#
_cell.length_a   1.000
_cell.length_b   1.000
_cell.length_c   1.000
_cell.angle_alpha   90.00
_cell.angle_beta   90.00
_cell.angle_gamma   90.00
#
_symmetry.space_group_name_H-M   'P 1'
#
loop_
_entity.id
_entity.type
_entity.pdbx_description
1 polymer ?
#
loop_
_entity_poly.entity_id
_entity_poly.type
_entity_poly.pdbx_seq_one_letter_code
_entity_poly.pdbx_strand_id
1 'polypeptide(L)'
;MPRFILRFRGNGPAQEADVNRIRALPEARVIDASSPRMMLVEAPEEHLRNAINDMPGWVMSPEQTIQLPDPRQKVLHPPEDTES
;
A
#
# COMPACT_ATOMS: atom_id res chain seq x y z
N MET A 1 -14.28 3.90 -2.48
CA MET A 1 -13.62 3.46 -3.73
C MET A 1 -12.57 2.42 -3.38
N PRO A 2 -12.31 1.41 -4.23
CA PRO A 2 -11.27 0.42 -3.96
C PRO A 2 -9.88 1.07 -3.99
N ARG A 3 -8.98 0.50 -3.18
CA ARG A 3 -7.60 0.96 -3.06
C ARG A 3 -6.66 -0.07 -3.63
N PHE A 4 -5.66 0.43 -4.33
CA PHE A 4 -4.68 -0.36 -5.05
C PHE A 4 -3.28 0.12 -4.74
N ILE A 5 -2.38 -0.83 -4.57
CA ILE A 5 -0.95 -0.61 -4.45
C ILE A 5 -0.36 -0.75 -5.85
N LEU A 6 0.21 0.34 -6.35
CA LEU A 6 1.02 0.36 -7.56
C LEU A 6 2.48 0.17 -7.16
N ARG A 7 3.11 -0.89 -7.69
CA ARG A 7 4.50 -1.22 -7.44
C ARG A 7 5.30 -1.21 -8.73
N PHE A 8 6.34 -0.38 -8.77
CA PHE A 8 7.32 -0.39 -9.84
C PHE A 8 8.33 -1.53 -9.65
N ARG A 9 8.45 -2.40 -10.66
CA ARG A 9 9.36 -3.55 -10.74
C ARG A 9 10.56 -3.33 -11.67
N GLY A 10 10.71 -2.14 -12.26
CA GLY A 10 11.86 -1.81 -13.09
C GLY A 10 13.17 -1.68 -12.31
N ASN A 11 14.30 -1.67 -13.03
CA ASN A 11 15.61 -1.37 -12.46
C ASN A 11 15.73 0.14 -12.22
N GLY A 12 15.61 0.57 -10.96
CA GLY A 12 15.77 1.98 -10.57
C GLY A 12 14.59 2.53 -9.76
N PRO A 13 14.59 3.82 -9.41
CA PRO A 13 13.39 4.51 -8.92
C PRO A 13 12.34 4.58 -10.03
N ALA A 14 11.07 4.69 -9.65
CA ALA A 14 10.01 4.99 -10.61
C ALA A 14 10.29 6.35 -11.28
N GLN A 15 9.97 6.44 -12.58
CA GLN A 15 10.14 7.70 -13.30
C GLN A 15 9.13 8.72 -12.80
N GLU A 16 9.57 9.95 -12.58
CA GLU A 16 8.70 11.03 -12.10
C GLU A 16 7.54 11.31 -13.09
N ALA A 17 7.77 11.07 -14.39
CA ALA A 17 6.74 11.12 -15.42
C ALA A 17 5.58 10.15 -15.17
N ASP A 18 5.87 8.91 -14.76
CA ASP A 18 4.84 7.91 -14.46
C ASP A 18 4.05 8.30 -13.20
N VAL A 19 4.75 8.78 -12.17
CA VAL A 19 4.13 9.25 -10.92
C VAL A 19 3.20 10.43 -11.19
N ASN A 20 3.62 11.39 -12.01
CA ASN A 20 2.80 12.53 -12.41
C ASN A 20 1.60 12.07 -13.25
N ARG A 21 1.77 11.09 -14.14
CA ARG A 21 0.67 10.53 -14.93
C ARG A 21 -0.37 9.84 -14.05
N ILE A 22 0.05 9.09 -13.03
CA ILE A 22 -0.85 8.48 -12.03
C ILE A 22 -1.58 9.56 -11.21
N ARG A 23 -0.88 10.62 -10.80
CA ARG A 23 -1.48 11.76 -10.07
C ARG A 23 -2.47 12.56 -10.90
N ALA A 24 -2.28 12.60 -12.22
CA ALA A 24 -3.14 13.31 -13.15
C ALA A 24 -4.36 12.49 -13.59
N LEU A 25 -4.50 11.23 -13.14
CA LEU A 25 -5.64 10.40 -13.51
C LEU A 25 -6.95 10.98 -12.96
N PRO A 26 -7.99 11.13 -13.81
CA PRO A 26 -9.31 11.51 -13.34
C PRO A 26 -9.84 10.43 -12.41
N GLU A 27 -10.49 10.85 -11.32
CA GLU A 27 -11.09 9.95 -10.33
C GLU A 27 -10.09 9.03 -9.58
N ALA A 28 -8.78 9.33 -9.67
CA ALA A 28 -7.75 8.71 -8.87
C ALA A 28 -7.26 9.64 -7.76
N ARG A 29 -7.17 9.12 -6.55
CA ARG A 29 -6.63 9.83 -5.39
C ARG A 29 -5.40 9.09 -4.87
N VAL A 30 -4.24 9.73 -4.94
CA VAL A 30 -3.02 9.18 -4.33
C VAL A 30 -3.12 9.35 -2.81
N ILE A 31 -3.14 8.22 -2.10
CA ILE A 31 -3.22 8.15 -0.63
C ILE A 31 -1.82 8.18 -0.03
N ASP A 32 -0.88 7.46 -0.64
CA ASP A 32 0.52 7.42 -0.22
C ASP A 32 1.45 7.33 -1.43
N ALA A 33 2.51 8.13 -1.44
CA ALA A 33 3.58 8.11 -2.43
C ALA A 33 4.95 8.32 -1.77
N SER A 34 5.08 7.99 -0.48
CA SER A 34 6.31 8.15 0.30
C SER A 34 7.43 7.22 -0.18
N SER A 35 7.06 6.14 -0.86
CA SER A 35 8.01 5.17 -1.42
C SER A 35 8.32 5.47 -2.89
N PRO A 36 9.60 5.50 -3.30
CA PRO A 36 10.00 5.79 -4.69
C PRO A 36 9.64 4.68 -5.69
N ARG A 37 9.11 3.55 -5.22
CA ARG A 37 8.70 2.39 -6.04
C ARG A 37 7.30 1.88 -5.70
N MET A 38 6.63 2.46 -4.72
CA MET A 38 5.31 2.01 -4.27
C MET A 38 4.40 3.20 -4.05
N MET A 39 3.19 3.12 -4.57
CA MET A 39 2.17 4.14 -4.39
C MET A 39 0.86 3.47 -4.01
N LEU A 40 0.15 4.05 -3.04
CA LEU A 40 -1.21 3.68 -2.70
C LEU A 40 -2.15 4.67 -3.39
N VAL A 41 -3.04 4.15 -4.22
CA VAL A 41 -3.97 4.93 -5.02
C VAL A 41 -5.38 4.40 -4.83
N GLU A 42 -6.33 5.30 -4.59
CA GLU A 42 -7.75 5.02 -4.54
C GLU A 42 -8.37 5.43 -5.88
N ALA A 43 -8.85 4.47 -6.67
CA ALA A 43 -9.39 4.70 -8.01
C ALA A 43 -10.26 3.51 -8.46
N PRO A 44 -11.13 3.67 -9.47
CA PRO A 44 -11.79 2.53 -10.11
C PRO A 44 -10.76 1.59 -10.76
N GLU A 45 -10.92 0.27 -10.60
CA GLU A 45 -9.94 -0.71 -11.11
C GLU A 45 -9.69 -0.55 -12.61
N GLU A 46 -10.75 -0.36 -13.40
CA GLU A 46 -10.64 -0.24 -14.86
C GLU A 46 -9.81 0.96 -15.29
N HIS A 47 -9.99 2.11 -14.64
CA HIS A 47 -9.24 3.33 -14.91
C HIS A 47 -7.75 3.14 -14.57
N LEU A 48 -7.48 2.54 -13.42
CA LEU A 48 -6.12 2.29 -12.97
C LEU A 48 -5.42 1.25 -13.86
N ARG A 49 -6.13 0.18 -14.23
CA ARG A 49 -5.65 -0.87 -15.13
C ARG A 49 -5.33 -0.32 -16.53
N ASN A 50 -6.18 0.55 -17.06
CA ASN A 50 -5.92 1.20 -18.34
C ASN A 50 -4.68 2.10 -18.28
N ALA A 51 -4.52 2.85 -17.19
CA ALA A 51 -3.37 3.73 -17.00
C ALA A 51 -2.03 2.98 -16.92
N ILE A 52 -1.98 1.89 -16.15
CA ILE A 52 -0.75 1.09 -15.99
C ILE A 52 -0.40 0.26 -17.23
N ASN A 53 -1.37 -0.01 -18.11
CA ASN A 53 -1.14 -0.82 -19.31
C ASN A 53 -0.09 -0.18 -20.24
N ASP A 54 -0.03 1.15 -20.26
CA ASP A 54 0.97 1.93 -21.00
C ASP A 54 2.28 2.16 -20.22
N MET A 55 2.40 1.65 -18.99
CA MET A 55 3.51 1.90 -18.09
C MET A 55 4.28 0.60 -17.80
N PRO A 56 5.24 0.22 -18.66
CA PRO A 56 5.98 -1.03 -18.49
C PRO A 56 6.74 -1.03 -17.15
N GLY A 57 6.58 -2.12 -16.40
CA GLY A 57 7.22 -2.29 -15.10
C GLY A 57 6.37 -1.88 -13.90
N TRP A 58 5.21 -1.26 -14.10
CA TRP A 58 4.25 -1.05 -13.01
C TRP A 58 3.34 -2.26 -12.85
N VAL A 59 3.13 -2.66 -11.60
CA VAL A 59 2.24 -3.76 -11.23
C VAL A 59 1.21 -3.24 -10.26
N MET A 60 -0.06 -3.51 -10.54
CA MET A 60 -1.18 -3.21 -9.65
C MET A 60 -1.50 -4.42 -8.77
N SER A 61 -1.74 -4.17 -7.50
CA SER A 61 -2.23 -5.16 -6.54
C SER A 61 -3.32 -4.53 -5.67
N PRO A 62 -4.42 -5.23 -5.37
CA PRO A 62 -5.42 -4.71 -4.44
C PRO A 62 -4.79 -4.51 -3.05
N GLU A 63 -5.20 -3.47 -2.33
CA GLU A 63 -4.80 -3.30 -0.93
C GLU A 63 -5.35 -4.49 -0.11
N GLN A 64 -4.46 -5.24 0.54
CA GLN A 64 -4.83 -6.26 1.51
C GLN A 64 -4.44 -5.80 2.90
N THR A 65 -5.42 -5.54 3.75
CA THR A 65 -5.18 -5.29 5.17
C THR A 65 -4.90 -6.63 5.85
N ILE A 66 -3.66 -6.83 6.29
CA ILE A 66 -3.32 -7.97 7.15
C ILE A 66 -3.47 -7.49 8.59
N GLN A 67 -4.33 -8.16 9.36
CA GLN A 67 -4.38 -7.94 10.80
C GLN A 67 -3.11 -8.50 11.42
N LEU A 68 -2.25 -7.61 11.92
CA LEU A 68 -1.07 -8.03 12.67
C LEU A 68 -1.55 -8.70 13.97
N PRO A 69 -1.19 -9.97 14.24
CA PRO A 69 -1.54 -10.59 15.52
C PRO A 69 -0.90 -9.77 16.65
N ASP A 70 -1.72 -9.37 17.62
CA ASP A 70 -1.31 -8.53 18.74
C ASP A 70 -0.19 -9.25 19.54
N PRO A 71 1.04 -8.71 19.59
CA PRO A 71 2.15 -9.33 20.29
C PRO A 71 2.09 -9.13 21.81
N ARG A 72 1.09 -8.41 22.34
CA ARG A 72 0.94 -8.23 23.79
C ARG A 72 0.37 -9.50 24.40
N GLN A 73 1.23 -10.47 24.66
CA GLN A 73 0.99 -11.39 25.76
C GLN A 73 0.81 -10.54 27.01
N LYS A 74 -0.44 -10.42 27.50
CA LYS A 74 -0.70 -9.99 28.87
C LYS A 74 0.09 -10.95 29.77
N VAL A 75 1.19 -10.47 30.33
CA VAL A 75 1.83 -11.16 31.46
C VAL A 75 0.81 -11.10 32.59
N LEU A 76 0.06 -12.20 32.77
CA LEU A 76 -0.73 -12.42 33.96
C LEU A 76 0.29 -12.64 35.07
N HIS A 77 0.67 -11.58 35.78
CA HIS A 77 1.31 -11.74 37.08
C HIS A 77 0.33 -12.55 37.95
N PRO A 78 0.71 -13.74 38.44
CA PRO A 78 -0.02 -14.36 39.53
C PRO A 78 0.00 -13.38 40.71
N PRO A 79 -1.07 -13.28 41.51
CA PRO A 79 -0.96 -12.58 42.79
C PRO A 79 0.15 -13.27 43.58
N GLU A 80 1.09 -12.47 44.08
CA GLU A 80 2.14 -12.92 44.98
C GLU A 80 1.46 -13.58 46.18
N ASP A 81 1.56 -14.90 46.23
CA ASP A 81 0.97 -15.69 47.30
C ASP A 81 1.61 -15.30 48.62
N THR A 82 0.78 -15.36 49.65
CA THR A 82 1.02 -14.86 50.99
C THR A 82 2.07 -15.74 51.68
N GLU A 83 3.17 -15.18 52.17
CA GLU A 83 4.05 -15.88 53.12
C GLU A 83 4.18 -15.12 54.45
N SER A 84 3.49 -15.70 55.45
CA SER A 84 3.76 -15.87 56.90
C SER A 84 4.29 -14.72 57.75
#